data_AF-A0AAQ3NPV5-F1
#
_entry.id   AF-A0AAQ3NPV5-F1
#
_cell.length_a   1.000
_cell.length_b   1.000
_cell.length_c   1.000
_cell.angle_alpha   90.00
_cell.angle_beta   90.00
_cell.angle_gamma   90.00
#
_symmetry.space_group_name_H-M   'P 1'
#
loop_
_entity.id
_entity.type
_entity.pdbx_description
1 polymer ?
#
loop_
_entity_poly.entity_id
_entity_poly.type
_entity_poly.pdbx_seq_one_letter_code
_entity_poly.pdbx_strand_id
1 'polypeptide(L)'
;MSGNKDGEGSSWTSRFLKVASAAAATAVVAGGIIAALSSSSANSEHETAFSPRHESEERYHGDPWSPKQLYNRGGATLVAKWEKPEVGWVKLNVDGSQDLFKGPSAGCGGVVRDSSAKWVCGFAIKLLDSSLKAHQTELQAILTGLEFASRMKLKKVVLESDHNSAVSMVKNGVKPNHEDYVVVEEIKEKLARFEGEVRLVLINTMANSVADRLANNARDPSFNPVYQEYVDPPKNCVQYLQRDQMGCVTSF
;
A
#
# COMPACT_ATOMS: atom_id res chain seq x y z
N MET A 1 -27.55 -34.44 24.54
CA MET A 1 -27.32 -34.13 23.12
C MET A 1 -26.06 -33.28 23.01
N SER A 2 -25.04 -33.79 22.31
CA SER A 2 -23.85 -33.03 21.91
C SER A 2 -24.22 -32.14 20.72
N GLY A 3 -23.80 -30.87 20.74
CA GLY A 3 -24.02 -29.89 19.68
C GLY A 3 -22.76 -29.07 19.45
N ASN A 4 -22.06 -29.43 18.39
CA ASN A 4 -20.77 -28.95 17.89
C ASN A 4 -20.67 -27.41 17.77
N LYS A 5 -19.55 -26.82 18.23
CA LYS A 5 -19.13 -25.43 17.95
C LYS A 5 -17.66 -25.40 17.50
N ASP A 6 -17.31 -26.08 16.41
CA ASP A 6 -15.96 -26.00 15.85
C ASP A 6 -16.05 -26.00 14.32
N GLY A 7 -15.77 -24.87 13.67
CA GLY A 7 -15.81 -24.79 12.21
C GLY A 7 -15.17 -23.56 11.57
N GLU A 8 -15.12 -22.41 12.25
CA GLU A 8 -14.67 -21.16 11.62
C GLU A 8 -13.21 -20.81 11.93
N GLY A 9 -12.72 -21.14 13.12
CA GLY A 9 -11.33 -20.85 13.54
C GLY A 9 -10.24 -21.67 12.84
N SER A 10 -10.59 -22.82 12.25
CA SER A 10 -9.63 -23.73 11.60
C SER A 10 -9.23 -23.30 10.19
N SER A 11 -10.14 -22.68 9.44
CA SER A 11 -9.90 -22.22 8.06
C SER A 11 -8.96 -21.02 8.01
N TRP A 12 -9.20 -20.04 8.89
CA TRP A 12 -8.36 -18.85 9.03
C TRP A 12 -6.92 -19.23 9.45
N THR A 13 -6.76 -19.99 10.53
CA THR A 13 -5.45 -20.41 11.04
C THR A 13 -4.67 -21.26 10.03
N SER A 14 -5.34 -22.14 9.28
CA SER A 14 -4.69 -22.98 8.25
C SER A 14 -4.17 -22.18 7.06
N ARG A 15 -4.92 -21.19 6.56
CA ARG A 15 -4.44 -20.30 5.48
C ARG A 15 -3.29 -19.41 5.97
N PHE A 16 -3.32 -18.91 7.20
CA PHE A 16 -2.21 -18.15 7.78
C PHE A 16 -0.94 -18.97 7.97
N LEU A 17 -1.05 -20.20 8.45
CA LEU A 17 0.09 -21.11 8.56
C LEU A 17 0.74 -21.35 7.20
N LYS A 18 -0.05 -21.41 6.11
CA LYS A 18 0.49 -21.50 4.74
C LYS A 18 1.25 -20.24 4.31
N VAL A 19 0.76 -19.04 4.64
CA VAL A 19 1.45 -17.77 4.32
C VAL A 19 2.74 -17.61 5.15
N ALA A 20 2.69 -17.93 6.45
CA ALA A 20 3.87 -17.92 7.32
C ALA A 20 4.90 -19.00 6.92
N SER A 21 4.44 -20.19 6.50
CA SER A 21 5.29 -21.29 6.03
C SER A 21 5.91 -21.02 4.66
N ALA A 22 5.18 -20.41 3.72
CA ALA A 22 5.71 -20.06 2.40
C ALA A 22 6.88 -19.04 2.50
N ALA A 23 6.81 -18.12 3.47
CA ALA A 23 7.92 -17.21 3.77
C ALA A 23 9.16 -17.96 4.33
N ALA A 24 8.98 -19.09 5.01
CA ALA A 24 10.07 -19.90 5.58
C ALA A 24 10.68 -20.90 4.59
N ALA A 25 9.91 -21.41 3.62
CA ALA A 25 10.35 -22.48 2.71
C ALA A 25 11.21 -22.02 1.51
N THR A 26 11.43 -20.72 1.31
CA THR A 26 12.13 -20.20 0.11
C THR A 26 13.58 -19.76 0.37
N ALA A 27 14.19 -20.19 1.48
CA ALA A 27 15.57 -19.84 1.84
C ALA A 27 16.52 -21.05 1.81
N VAL A 28 16.56 -21.79 0.69
CA VAL A 28 17.71 -22.66 0.37
C VAL A 28 17.90 -22.67 -1.16
N VAL A 29 19.15 -22.47 -1.57
CA VAL A 29 19.79 -22.66 -2.89
C VAL A 29 20.23 -21.35 -3.58
N ALA A 30 21.52 -21.36 -3.95
CA ALA A 30 22.40 -20.34 -4.54
C ALA A 30 22.96 -19.33 -3.51
N GLY A 31 24.15 -19.47 -2.93
CA GLY A 31 25.37 -20.15 -3.37
C GLY A 31 26.31 -19.16 -4.08
N GLY A 32 27.47 -18.88 -3.49
CA GLY A 32 28.66 -18.40 -4.22
C GLY A 32 29.19 -16.99 -3.90
N ILE A 33 30.13 -16.94 -2.93
CA ILE A 33 31.43 -16.24 -2.90
C ILE A 33 31.73 -15.20 -4.02
N ILE A 34 32.16 -13.98 -3.64
CA ILE A 34 33.48 -13.36 -3.95
C ILE A 34 33.61 -12.02 -3.19
N ALA A 35 34.70 -11.89 -2.45
CA ALA A 35 35.23 -10.65 -1.90
C ALA A 35 36.28 -10.06 -2.87
N ALA A 36 36.38 -8.73 -2.98
CA ALA A 36 37.67 -8.03 -3.06
C ALA A 36 37.51 -6.51 -2.97
N LEU A 37 38.45 -5.92 -2.23
CA LEU A 37 38.68 -4.52 -1.92
C LEU A 37 39.35 -3.79 -3.10
N SER A 38 39.23 -2.45 -3.12
CA SER A 38 40.36 -1.51 -3.01
C SER A 38 40.18 -0.23 -3.81
N SER A 39 40.95 0.76 -3.39
CA SER A 39 40.73 2.19 -3.32
C SER A 39 41.42 3.03 -4.41
N SER A 40 40.99 4.29 -4.47
CA SER A 40 41.77 5.54 -4.62
C SER A 40 42.57 5.83 -5.91
N SER A 41 42.27 6.98 -6.53
CA SER A 41 43.10 8.21 -6.51
C SER A 41 43.12 9.00 -7.82
N ALA A 42 43.17 10.32 -7.63
CA ALA A 42 43.08 11.42 -8.56
C ALA A 42 44.25 11.55 -9.55
N ASN A 43 44.04 12.31 -10.64
CA ASN A 43 44.77 13.57 -10.84
C ASN A 43 44.13 14.49 -11.89
N SER A 44 44.40 15.77 -11.66
CA SER A 44 44.00 17.01 -12.32
C SER A 44 44.75 17.30 -13.63
N GLU A 45 44.20 18.18 -14.48
CA GLU A 45 44.87 19.40 -14.97
C GLU A 45 43.92 20.30 -15.78
N HIS A 46 44.35 21.54 -16.01
CA HIS A 46 43.58 22.79 -16.06
C HIS A 46 43.97 23.60 -17.29
N GLU A 47 43.03 24.10 -18.10
CA GLU A 47 43.28 25.22 -19.03
C GLU A 47 42.02 26.06 -19.33
N THR A 48 42.19 27.38 -19.22
CA THR A 48 41.29 28.53 -19.44
C THR A 48 41.20 28.91 -20.94
N ALA A 49 40.24 29.60 -21.56
CA ALA A 49 39.01 30.31 -21.22
C ALA A 49 38.29 30.70 -22.54
N PHE A 50 36.95 30.74 -22.58
CA PHE A 50 36.14 31.82 -23.20
C PHE A 50 34.65 31.55 -22.96
N SER A 51 33.92 32.55 -22.49
CA SER A 51 32.50 32.44 -22.11
C SER A 51 31.59 32.87 -23.26
N PRO A 52 30.46 32.16 -23.47
CA PRO A 52 29.19 32.84 -23.64
C PRO A 52 28.14 32.37 -22.63
N ARG A 53 27.31 33.33 -22.25
CA ARG A 53 26.27 33.32 -21.22
C ARG A 53 25.03 32.59 -21.74
N HIS A 54 24.54 31.54 -21.06
CA HIS A 54 23.16 31.36 -20.56
C HIS A 54 22.82 29.90 -20.24
N GLU A 55 21.94 29.76 -19.24
CA GLU A 55 21.20 28.57 -18.78
C GLU A 55 21.95 27.59 -17.86
N SER A 56 21.75 27.80 -16.56
CA SER A 56 22.10 26.88 -15.49
C SER A 56 21.27 25.60 -15.61
N GLU A 57 21.89 24.52 -16.12
CA GLU A 57 21.46 23.15 -15.88
C GLU A 57 21.61 22.86 -14.38
N GLU A 58 20.52 23.01 -13.63
CA GLU A 58 20.42 22.39 -12.31
C GLU A 58 20.49 20.87 -12.49
N ARG A 59 21.67 20.31 -12.16
CA ARG A 59 21.87 18.86 -12.00
C ARG A 59 20.84 18.36 -10.99
N TYR A 60 19.79 17.73 -11.52
CA TYR A 60 18.84 16.92 -10.77
C TYR A 60 19.64 15.82 -10.04
N HIS A 61 19.92 16.02 -8.77
CA HIS A 61 20.24 14.93 -7.86
C HIS A 61 18.95 14.15 -7.64
N GLY A 62 18.73 13.13 -8.47
CA GLY A 62 17.56 12.27 -8.39
C GLY A 62 17.46 11.63 -7.02
N ASP A 63 16.45 12.03 -6.26
CA ASP A 63 16.07 11.38 -5.02
C ASP A 63 15.58 9.95 -5.35
N PRO A 64 16.16 8.88 -4.77
CA PRO A 64 15.83 7.49 -5.12
C PRO A 64 14.36 7.11 -4.90
N TRP A 65 13.58 7.97 -4.24
CA TRP A 65 12.20 7.73 -3.82
C TRP A 65 11.16 8.66 -4.45
N SER A 66 11.52 9.40 -5.52
CA SER A 66 10.49 10.12 -6.30
C SER A 66 9.62 9.13 -7.07
N PRO A 67 8.27 9.26 -7.05
CA PRO A 67 7.40 8.45 -7.90
C PRO A 67 7.75 8.73 -9.36
N LYS A 68 8.37 7.77 -10.05
CA LYS A 68 8.63 7.87 -11.48
C LYS A 68 7.28 7.93 -12.19
N GLN A 69 6.82 9.12 -12.53
CA GLN A 69 5.81 9.31 -13.57
C GLN A 69 6.48 8.94 -14.90
N LEU A 70 6.45 7.65 -15.24
CA LEU A 70 7.00 7.11 -16.49
C LEU A 70 6.07 7.51 -17.64
N TYR A 71 6.18 8.75 -18.11
CA TYR A 71 5.72 9.11 -19.45
C TYR A 71 6.75 8.61 -20.44
N ASN A 72 6.41 7.57 -21.21
CA ASN A 72 7.25 7.16 -22.33
C ASN A 72 7.15 8.22 -23.44
N ARG A 73 8.28 8.57 -24.06
CA ARG A 73 8.45 9.65 -25.05
C ARG A 73 7.85 9.27 -26.42
N GLY A 74 6.59 8.80 -26.44
CA GLY A 74 5.91 8.24 -27.61
C GLY A 74 4.38 8.14 -27.50
N GLY A 75 3.72 8.90 -26.62
CA GLY A 75 2.25 9.02 -26.61
C GLY A 75 1.46 7.83 -26.04
N ALA A 76 2.12 6.75 -25.61
CA ALA A 76 1.47 5.68 -24.85
C ALA A 76 1.35 6.05 -23.38
N THR A 77 0.12 6.22 -22.87
CA THR A 77 -0.15 6.32 -21.43
C THR A 77 0.20 4.97 -20.80
N LEU A 78 1.32 4.90 -20.08
CA LEU A 78 1.62 3.76 -19.21
C LEU A 78 0.52 3.72 -18.14
N VAL A 79 -0.42 2.79 -18.30
CA VAL A 79 -1.38 2.47 -17.23
C VAL A 79 -0.56 1.86 -16.11
N ALA A 80 -0.28 2.64 -15.06
CA ALA A 80 0.40 2.14 -13.88
C ALA A 80 -0.45 1.02 -13.27
N LYS A 81 0.02 -0.22 -13.38
CA LYS A 81 -0.65 -1.40 -12.83
C LYS A 81 -0.10 -1.71 -11.46
N TRP A 82 -0.89 -2.42 -10.66
CA TRP A 82 -0.43 -2.94 -9.38
C TRP A 82 0.73 -3.93 -9.58
N GLU A 83 1.77 -3.80 -8.76
CA GLU A 83 2.96 -4.65 -8.79
C GLU A 83 2.95 -5.62 -7.60
N LYS A 84 3.45 -6.84 -7.80
CA LYS A 84 3.53 -7.85 -6.73
C LYS A 84 4.57 -7.45 -5.68
N PRO A 85 4.37 -7.78 -4.38
CA PRO A 85 5.42 -7.60 -3.39
C PRO A 85 6.59 -8.57 -3.60
N GLU A 86 7.73 -8.23 -3.01
CA GLU A 86 8.86 -9.14 -2.85
C GLU A 86 8.44 -10.43 -2.13
N VAL A 87 9.15 -11.54 -2.38
CA VAL A 87 8.91 -12.79 -1.67
C VAL A 87 9.13 -12.59 -0.17
N GLY A 88 8.21 -13.12 0.65
CA GLY A 88 8.20 -12.93 2.10
C GLY A 88 7.53 -11.64 2.56
N TRP A 89 7.07 -10.79 1.64
CA TRP A 89 6.25 -9.62 1.91
C TRP A 89 4.81 -9.83 1.46
N VAL A 90 3.90 -9.14 2.13
CA VAL A 90 2.52 -8.94 1.66
C VAL A 90 2.30 -7.46 1.37
N LYS A 91 1.42 -7.18 0.41
CA LYS A 91 0.93 -5.83 0.13
C LYS A 91 -0.44 -5.65 0.74
N LEU A 92 -0.59 -4.60 1.55
CA LEU A 92 -1.85 -4.15 2.10
C LEU A 92 -2.22 -2.85 1.41
N ASN A 93 -3.14 -2.92 0.45
CA ASN A 93 -3.72 -1.75 -0.18
C ASN A 93 -4.89 -1.26 0.66
N VAL A 94 -4.97 0.05 0.90
CA VAL A 94 -6.05 0.69 1.65
C VAL A 94 -6.61 1.86 0.86
N ASP A 95 -7.88 2.17 1.11
CA ASP A 95 -8.58 3.29 0.48
C ASP A 95 -9.72 3.80 1.36
N GLY A 96 -10.00 5.09 1.26
CA GLY A 96 -11.08 5.80 1.92
C GLY A 96 -12.05 6.41 0.90
N SER A 97 -13.34 6.24 1.13
CA SER A 97 -14.40 6.68 0.23
C SER A 97 -15.40 7.58 0.97
N GLN A 98 -15.84 8.66 0.31
CA GLN A 98 -16.84 9.61 0.84
C GLN A 98 -17.86 10.02 -0.23
N ASP A 99 -19.14 10.17 0.16
CA ASP A 99 -20.17 10.93 -0.57
C ASP A 99 -20.54 12.11 0.31
N LEU A 100 -20.45 13.33 -0.23
CA LEU A 100 -20.94 14.52 0.48
C LEU A 100 -22.23 15.07 -0.14
N PHE A 101 -22.65 14.55 -1.29
CA PHE A 101 -23.71 15.14 -2.11
C PHE A 101 -25.00 14.33 -2.11
N LYS A 102 -24.91 12.99 -2.06
CA LYS A 102 -26.07 12.08 -2.16
C LYS A 102 -26.28 11.31 -0.85
N GLY A 103 -26.51 12.07 0.22
CA GLY A 103 -26.58 11.51 1.58
C GLY A 103 -25.15 11.32 2.11
N PRO A 104 -24.68 12.21 3.00
CA PRO A 104 -23.35 12.13 3.56
C PRO A 104 -23.05 10.71 4.05
N SER A 105 -21.98 10.12 3.56
CA SER A 105 -21.57 8.77 3.92
C SER A 105 -20.08 8.60 3.70
N ALA A 106 -19.45 7.80 4.56
CA ALA A 106 -18.04 7.52 4.46
C ALA A 106 -17.76 6.04 4.77
N GLY A 107 -16.70 5.51 4.19
CA GLY A 107 -16.24 4.14 4.40
C GLY A 107 -14.77 4.02 4.07
N CYS A 108 -14.12 2.98 4.59
CA CYS A 108 -12.78 2.61 4.18
C CYS A 108 -12.70 1.10 3.95
N GLY A 109 -11.68 0.67 3.22
CA GLY A 109 -11.47 -0.73 2.94
C GLY A 109 -10.00 -1.04 2.67
N GLY A 110 -9.68 -2.32 2.70
CA GLY A 110 -8.34 -2.75 2.37
C GLY A 110 -8.23 -4.22 2.03
N VAL A 111 -7.19 -4.55 1.27
CA VAL A 111 -6.92 -5.90 0.79
C VAL A 111 -5.46 -6.27 1.02
N VAL A 112 -5.24 -7.47 1.56
CA VAL A 112 -3.92 -8.09 1.70
C VAL A 112 -3.71 -9.09 0.57
N ARG A 113 -2.59 -8.94 -0.14
CA ARG A 113 -2.15 -9.83 -1.22
C ARG A 113 -0.74 -10.34 -0.98
N ASP A 114 -0.50 -11.59 -1.32
CA ASP A 114 0.82 -12.22 -1.23
C ASP A 114 1.69 -11.92 -2.48
N SER A 115 2.94 -12.41 -2.46
CA SER A 115 3.89 -12.30 -3.58
C SER A 115 3.46 -13.03 -4.85
N SER A 116 2.45 -13.90 -4.77
CA SER A 116 1.81 -14.54 -5.92
C SER A 116 0.63 -13.74 -6.48
N ALA A 117 0.38 -12.52 -5.97
CA ALA A 117 -0.80 -11.70 -6.26
C ALA A 117 -2.13 -12.38 -5.90
N LYS A 118 -2.10 -13.33 -4.96
CA LYS A 118 -3.31 -13.99 -4.47
C LYS A 118 -3.88 -13.21 -3.30
N TRP A 119 -5.22 -13.19 -3.25
CA TRP A 119 -5.95 -12.69 -2.09
C TRP A 119 -5.59 -13.50 -0.85
N VAL A 120 -5.23 -12.81 0.23
CA VAL A 120 -5.00 -13.42 1.55
C VAL A 120 -6.20 -13.15 2.46
N CYS A 121 -6.53 -11.88 2.66
CA CYS A 121 -7.68 -11.41 3.43
C CYS A 121 -7.98 -9.94 3.07
N GLY A 122 -9.10 -9.42 3.53
CA GLY A 122 -9.44 -8.01 3.38
C GLY A 122 -10.48 -7.55 4.38
N PHE A 123 -10.75 -6.25 4.40
CA PHE A 123 -11.74 -5.64 5.28
C PHE A 123 -12.48 -4.51 4.57
N ALA A 124 -13.64 -4.16 5.11
CA ALA A 124 -14.40 -2.97 4.75
C ALA A 124 -15.11 -2.44 6.00
N ILE A 125 -15.03 -1.13 6.26
CA ILE A 125 -15.59 -0.46 7.44
C ILE A 125 -16.40 0.74 7.02
N LYS A 126 -17.64 0.82 7.49
CA LYS A 126 -18.44 2.04 7.39
C LYS A 126 -17.98 3.04 8.43
N LEU A 127 -17.58 4.22 7.99
CA LEU A 127 -17.17 5.30 8.88
C LEU A 127 -18.42 6.03 9.35
N LEU A 128 -18.59 6.11 10.68
CA LEU A 128 -19.79 6.67 11.29
C LEU A 128 -19.86 8.19 11.16
N ASP A 129 -18.71 8.85 11.09
CA ASP A 129 -18.64 10.26 10.73
C ASP A 129 -18.72 10.40 9.21
N SER A 130 -19.91 10.79 8.75
CA SER A 130 -20.19 11.03 7.34
C SER A 130 -19.67 12.36 6.79
N SER A 131 -19.10 13.21 7.65
CA SER A 131 -18.58 14.54 7.28
C SER A 131 -17.08 14.56 6.98
N LEU A 132 -16.40 13.42 7.18
CA LEU A 132 -14.97 13.26 6.90
C LEU A 132 -14.64 13.64 5.47
N LYS A 133 -13.60 14.45 5.30
CA LYS A 133 -13.03 14.82 3.99
C LYS A 133 -12.25 13.64 3.40
N ALA A 134 -11.97 13.67 2.10
CA ALA A 134 -11.22 12.62 1.39
C ALA A 134 -9.90 12.21 2.07
N HIS A 135 -9.08 13.18 2.49
CA HIS A 135 -7.83 12.86 3.19
C HIS A 135 -8.06 12.22 4.56
N GLN A 136 -9.18 12.53 5.23
CA GLN A 136 -9.51 11.99 6.54
C GLN A 136 -10.01 10.55 6.41
N THR A 137 -10.83 10.24 5.39
CA THR A 137 -11.22 8.85 5.10
C THR A 137 -10.00 7.98 4.77
N GLU A 138 -9.02 8.55 4.07
CA GLU A 138 -7.73 7.90 3.76
C GLU A 138 -6.87 7.68 5.00
N LEU A 139 -6.76 8.68 5.90
CA LEU A 139 -6.07 8.50 7.18
C LEU A 139 -6.73 7.40 8.02
N GLN A 140 -8.08 7.35 8.04
CA GLN A 140 -8.81 6.26 8.69
C GLN A 140 -8.53 4.90 8.03
N ALA A 141 -8.41 4.84 6.70
CA ALA A 141 -8.06 3.63 5.97
C ALA A 141 -6.64 3.13 6.33
N ILE A 142 -5.65 4.03 6.40
CA ILE A 142 -4.28 3.72 6.82
C ILE A 142 -4.26 3.21 8.28
N LEU A 143 -4.92 3.93 9.19
CA LEU A 143 -5.01 3.56 10.60
C LEU A 143 -5.62 2.16 10.77
N THR A 144 -6.79 1.95 10.16
CA THR A 144 -7.50 0.67 10.17
C THR A 144 -6.65 -0.44 9.56
N GLY A 145 -5.96 -0.16 8.45
CA GLY A 145 -5.07 -1.11 7.80
C GLY A 145 -3.94 -1.57 8.72
N LEU A 146 -3.32 -0.66 9.48
CA LEU A 146 -2.28 -1.01 10.45
C LEU A 146 -2.80 -1.87 11.60
N GLU A 147 -3.98 -1.54 12.12
CA GLU A 147 -4.64 -2.34 13.17
C GLU A 147 -4.99 -3.73 12.65
N PHE A 148 -5.56 -3.80 11.45
CA PHE A 148 -5.85 -5.04 10.76
C PHE A 148 -4.57 -5.87 10.59
N ALA A 149 -3.52 -5.32 10.00
CA ALA A 149 -2.24 -6.02 9.82
C ALA A 149 -1.65 -6.54 11.13
N SER A 150 -1.72 -5.75 12.19
CA SER A 150 -1.24 -6.11 13.53
C SER A 150 -2.04 -7.27 14.12
N ARG A 151 -3.37 -7.22 14.01
CA ARG A 151 -4.26 -8.29 14.49
C ARG A 151 -4.09 -9.58 13.70
N MET A 152 -3.87 -9.47 12.40
CA MET A 152 -3.56 -10.59 11.50
C MET A 152 -2.11 -11.10 11.64
N LYS A 153 -1.32 -10.52 12.56
CA LYS A 153 0.06 -10.91 12.87
C LYS A 153 0.98 -10.90 11.65
N LEU A 154 0.72 -10.01 10.70
CA LEU A 154 1.56 -9.83 9.53
C LEU A 154 2.91 -9.23 9.96
N LYS A 155 4.01 -9.73 9.40
CA LYS A 155 5.38 -9.35 9.84
C LYS A 155 6.13 -8.47 8.85
N LYS A 156 5.78 -8.51 7.57
CA LYS A 156 6.44 -7.77 6.50
C LYS A 156 5.39 -7.24 5.55
N VAL A 157 4.99 -5.98 5.74
CA VAL A 157 3.85 -5.37 5.06
C VAL A 157 4.28 -4.14 4.26
N VAL A 158 3.98 -4.12 2.98
CA VAL A 158 3.97 -2.88 2.19
C VAL A 158 2.56 -2.32 2.24
N LEU A 159 2.34 -1.27 3.03
CA LEU A 159 1.06 -0.59 3.13
C LEU A 159 0.99 0.48 2.03
N GLU A 160 0.04 0.33 1.12
CA GLU A 160 -0.12 1.18 -0.06
C GLU A 160 -1.41 1.99 0.04
N SER A 161 -1.29 3.31 -0.12
CA SER A 161 -2.41 4.24 -0.33
C SER A 161 -2.10 5.09 -1.57
N ASP A 162 -3.12 5.51 -2.31
CA ASP A 162 -2.97 6.37 -3.49
C ASP A 162 -3.19 7.86 -3.17
N HIS A 163 -3.48 8.21 -1.91
CA HIS A 163 -3.78 9.57 -1.52
C HIS A 163 -2.56 10.33 -1.01
N ASN A 164 -1.94 11.11 -1.91
CA ASN A 164 -0.70 11.86 -1.65
C ASN A 164 -0.72 12.70 -0.36
N SER A 165 -1.82 13.41 -0.09
CA SER A 165 -1.92 14.24 1.13
C SER A 165 -1.84 13.40 2.40
N ALA A 166 -2.53 12.27 2.45
CA ALA A 166 -2.60 11.43 3.65
C ALA A 166 -1.23 10.77 3.91
N VAL A 167 -0.62 10.22 2.86
CA VAL A 167 0.74 9.64 2.94
C VAL A 167 1.77 10.70 3.37
N SER A 168 1.70 11.91 2.82
CA SER A 168 2.60 13.01 3.18
C SER A 168 2.42 13.42 4.65
N MET A 169 1.18 13.54 5.13
CA MET A 169 0.89 13.88 6.52
C MET A 169 1.44 12.83 7.49
N VAL A 170 1.31 11.53 7.18
CA VAL A 170 1.86 10.46 8.01
C VAL A 170 3.39 10.47 8.01
N LYS A 171 4.02 10.63 6.84
CA LYS A 171 5.49 10.61 6.73
C LYS A 171 6.15 11.82 7.39
N ASN A 172 5.60 13.00 7.18
CA ASN A 172 6.20 14.26 7.61
C ASN A 172 5.67 14.75 8.97
N GLY A 173 4.56 14.17 9.45
CA GLY A 173 3.81 14.70 10.57
C GLY A 173 3.02 15.95 10.20
N VAL A 174 2.19 16.40 11.13
CA VAL A 174 1.47 17.67 11.07
C VAL A 174 1.69 18.46 12.35
N LYS A 175 1.40 19.76 12.34
CA LYS A 175 1.54 20.61 13.53
C LYS A 175 0.51 20.22 14.60
N PRO A 176 0.79 20.41 15.91
CA PRO A 176 -0.15 20.09 16.99
C PRO A 176 -1.53 20.77 16.91
N ASN A 177 -1.63 21.90 16.20
CA ASN A 177 -2.89 22.63 16.00
C ASN A 177 -3.65 22.23 14.73
N HIS A 178 -3.16 21.23 13.98
CA HIS A 178 -3.83 20.70 12.79
C HIS A 178 -5.01 19.81 13.20
N GLU A 179 -6.13 19.86 12.46
CA GLU A 179 -7.34 19.07 12.76
C GLU A 179 -7.05 17.56 12.82
N ASP A 180 -6.22 17.05 11.91
CA ASP A 180 -5.83 15.63 11.86
C ASP A 180 -4.61 15.25 12.72
N TYR A 181 -4.11 16.13 13.61
CA TYR A 181 -2.91 15.84 14.41
C TYR A 181 -3.04 14.53 15.22
N VAL A 182 -4.19 14.32 15.85
CA VAL A 182 -4.44 13.14 16.70
C VAL A 182 -4.34 11.84 15.89
N VAL A 183 -5.03 11.76 14.75
CA VAL A 183 -5.02 10.55 13.92
C VAL A 183 -3.65 10.32 13.28
N VAL A 184 -2.94 11.37 12.87
CA VAL A 184 -1.59 11.25 12.28
C VAL A 184 -0.59 10.74 13.32
N GLU A 185 -0.60 11.26 14.55
CA GLU A 185 0.28 10.77 15.60
C GLU A 185 -0.08 9.34 16.01
N GLU A 186 -1.36 8.97 16.07
CA GLU A 186 -1.77 7.60 16.33
C GLU A 186 -1.24 6.62 15.26
N ILE A 187 -1.35 6.97 13.97
CA ILE A 187 -0.79 6.17 12.87
C ILE A 187 0.74 6.01 13.05
N LYS A 188 1.45 7.09 13.38
CA LYS A 188 2.91 7.08 13.57
C LYS A 188 3.30 6.22 14.77
N GLU A 189 2.57 6.29 15.88
CA GLU A 189 2.80 5.43 17.04
C GLU A 189 2.59 3.96 16.69
N LYS A 190 1.53 3.61 15.95
CA LYS A 190 1.29 2.23 15.51
C LYS A 190 2.36 1.73 14.54
N LEU A 191 2.84 2.58 13.63
CA LEU A 191 3.99 2.24 12.77
C LEU A 191 5.24 1.96 13.60
N ALA A 192 5.56 2.80 14.58
CA ALA A 192 6.74 2.65 15.42
C ALA A 192 6.68 1.41 16.33
N ARG A 193 5.48 0.98 16.74
CA ARG A 193 5.26 -0.18 17.61
C ARG A 193 4.89 -1.45 16.86
N PHE A 194 4.87 -1.43 15.53
CA PHE A 194 4.47 -2.57 14.74
C PHE A 194 5.42 -3.76 14.98
N GLU A 195 4.87 -4.94 15.26
CA GLU A 195 5.65 -6.14 15.53
C GLU A 195 6.12 -6.79 14.21
N GLY A 196 7.07 -6.14 13.53
CA GLY A 196 7.56 -6.51 12.21
C GLY A 196 8.09 -5.29 11.44
N GLU A 197 8.07 -5.36 10.11
CA GLU A 197 8.44 -4.26 9.22
C GLU A 197 7.21 -3.82 8.42
N VAL A 198 6.91 -2.52 8.44
CA VAL A 198 5.86 -1.90 7.61
C VAL A 198 6.46 -0.76 6.80
N ARG A 199 6.15 -0.73 5.51
CA ARG A 199 6.56 0.35 4.59
C ARG A 199 5.32 1.04 4.04
N LEU A 200 5.12 2.32 4.39
CA LEU A 200 4.05 3.13 3.82
C LEU A 200 4.48 3.72 2.46
N VAL A 201 3.76 3.35 1.40
CA VAL A 201 4.09 3.69 0.02
C VAL A 201 2.91 4.41 -0.65
N LEU A 202 3.22 5.51 -1.34
CA LEU A 202 2.27 6.17 -2.24
C LEU A 202 2.26 5.44 -3.58
N ILE A 203 1.07 5.08 -4.07
CA ILE A 203 0.89 4.41 -5.35
C ILE A 203 0.01 5.23 -6.31
N ASN A 204 -0.02 4.82 -7.58
CA ASN A 204 -0.98 5.37 -8.54
C ASN A 204 -2.38 4.83 -8.24
N THR A 205 -3.41 5.68 -8.39
CA THR A 205 -4.81 5.30 -8.14
C THR A 205 -5.28 4.11 -8.96
N MET A 206 -4.76 3.94 -10.18
CA MET A 206 -5.08 2.79 -11.04
C MET A 206 -4.59 1.45 -10.45
N ALA A 207 -3.60 1.48 -9.57
CA ALA A 207 -3.09 0.31 -8.86
C ALA A 207 -3.86 0.01 -7.55
N ASN A 208 -4.85 0.83 -7.17
CA ASN A 208 -5.58 0.70 -5.91
C ASN A 208 -7.04 0.23 -6.05
N SER A 209 -7.45 -0.17 -7.26
CA SER A 209 -8.87 -0.41 -7.61
C SER A 209 -9.63 -1.42 -6.72
N VAL A 210 -8.94 -2.41 -6.15
CA VAL A 210 -9.57 -3.38 -5.23
C VAL A 210 -9.91 -2.74 -3.88
N ALA A 211 -8.99 -1.93 -3.33
CA ALA A 211 -9.22 -1.24 -2.07
C ALA A 211 -10.30 -0.16 -2.23
N ASP A 212 -10.27 0.62 -3.33
CA ASP A 212 -11.32 1.57 -3.70
C ASP A 212 -12.70 0.88 -3.77
N ARG A 213 -12.79 -0.30 -4.40
CA ARG A 213 -14.05 -1.04 -4.45
C ARG A 213 -14.54 -1.44 -3.05
N LEU A 214 -13.65 -1.88 -2.16
CA LEU A 214 -14.01 -2.25 -0.79
C LEU A 214 -14.48 -1.02 0.03
N ALA A 215 -13.79 0.12 -0.09
CA ALA A 215 -14.16 1.36 0.56
C ALA A 215 -15.52 1.88 0.07
N ASN A 216 -15.75 1.84 -1.25
CA ASN A 216 -17.04 2.18 -1.87
C ASN A 216 -18.16 1.25 -1.40
N ASN A 217 -17.92 -0.06 -1.25
CA ASN A 217 -18.90 -0.98 -0.70
C ASN A 217 -19.27 -0.59 0.74
N ALA A 218 -18.29 -0.23 1.56
CA ALA A 218 -18.52 0.12 2.97
C ALA A 218 -19.30 1.41 3.17
N ARG A 219 -19.08 2.38 2.28
CA ARG A 219 -19.79 3.66 2.29
C ARG A 219 -21.28 3.50 1.97
N ASP A 220 -21.66 2.48 1.22
CA ASP A 220 -23.05 2.25 0.81
C ASP A 220 -24.02 2.28 2.03
N PRO A 221 -25.16 3.00 1.95
CA PRO A 221 -26.15 3.02 3.02
C PRO A 221 -26.60 1.62 3.48
N SER A 222 -26.68 0.66 2.55
CA SER A 222 -27.08 -0.73 2.80
C SER A 222 -25.97 -1.61 3.37
N PHE A 223 -24.73 -1.10 3.49
CA PHE A 223 -23.63 -1.86 4.07
C PHE A 223 -23.88 -2.14 5.55
N ASN A 224 -24.08 -3.43 5.85
CA ASN A 224 -24.37 -3.98 7.16
C ASN A 224 -23.74 -5.38 7.20
N PRO A 225 -22.83 -5.70 8.14
CA PRO A 225 -22.42 -4.95 9.35
C PRO A 225 -21.57 -3.70 9.10
N VAL A 226 -21.41 -2.85 10.12
CA VAL A 226 -20.49 -1.67 10.11
C VAL A 226 -19.04 -2.10 9.81
N TYR A 227 -18.65 -3.30 10.23
CA TYR A 227 -17.34 -3.88 10.01
C TYR A 227 -17.44 -5.28 9.41
N GLN A 228 -16.79 -5.51 8.27
CA GLN A 228 -16.75 -6.81 7.61
C GLN A 228 -15.31 -7.21 7.28
N GLU A 229 -14.95 -8.45 7.65
CA GLU A 229 -13.74 -9.12 7.19
C GLU A 229 -14.03 -10.12 6.08
N TYR A 230 -13.06 -10.30 5.19
CA TYR A 230 -13.20 -11.14 4.01
C TYR A 230 -12.06 -12.15 3.95
N VAL A 231 -12.40 -13.44 4.14
CA VAL A 231 -11.49 -14.56 3.88
C VAL A 231 -11.28 -14.78 2.39
N ASP A 232 -12.34 -14.57 1.62
CA ASP A 232 -12.36 -14.69 0.17
C ASP A 232 -12.86 -13.36 -0.43
N PRO A 233 -12.40 -13.00 -1.64
CA PRO A 233 -12.72 -11.71 -2.23
C PRO A 233 -14.23 -11.60 -2.52
N PRO A 234 -14.86 -10.44 -2.23
CA PRO A 234 -16.22 -10.17 -2.67
C PRO A 234 -16.35 -10.31 -4.20
N LYS A 235 -17.50 -10.80 -4.68
CA LYS A 235 -17.72 -11.04 -6.13
C LYS A 235 -17.41 -9.81 -6.99
N ASN A 236 -17.75 -8.61 -6.50
CA ASN A 236 -17.52 -7.37 -7.22
C ASN A 236 -16.05 -6.90 -7.24
N CYS A 237 -15.16 -7.55 -6.48
CA CYS A 237 -13.72 -7.29 -6.45
C CYS A 237 -12.93 -8.21 -7.40
N VAL A 238 -13.48 -9.37 -7.78
CA VAL A 238 -12.76 -10.43 -8.52
C VAL A 238 -12.18 -9.94 -9.85
N GLN A 239 -12.93 -9.15 -10.61
CA GLN A 239 -12.45 -8.61 -11.89
C GLN A 239 -11.22 -7.70 -11.73
N TYR A 240 -11.13 -6.96 -10.61
CA TYR A 240 -10.01 -6.06 -10.33
C TYR A 240 -8.78 -6.86 -9.92
N LEU A 241 -8.97 -7.90 -9.10
CA LEU A 241 -7.91 -8.85 -8.75
C LEU A 241 -7.33 -9.57 -9.97
N GLN A 242 -8.18 -9.98 -10.92
CA GLN A 242 -7.73 -10.61 -12.17
C GLN A 242 -6.91 -9.64 -13.04
N ARG A 243 -7.32 -8.36 -13.12
CA ARG A 243 -6.55 -7.33 -13.83
C ARG A 243 -5.16 -7.14 -13.23
N ASP A 244 -5.05 -7.14 -11.91
CA ASP A 244 -3.77 -7.02 -11.20
C ASP A 244 -2.88 -8.28 -11.37
N GLN A 245 -3.49 -9.47 -11.46
CA GLN A 245 -2.75 -10.72 -11.68
C GLN A 245 -2.15 -10.84 -13.09
N MET A 246 -2.82 -10.29 -14.12
CA MET A 246 -2.36 -10.36 -15.51
C MET A 246 -1.12 -9.50 -15.80
N GLY A 247 -0.74 -8.58 -14.90
CA GLY A 247 0.42 -7.71 -15.10
C GLY A 247 0.28 -6.76 -16.30
N CYS A 248 1.32 -6.00 -16.64
CA CYS A 248 1.31 -5.08 -17.77
C CYS A 248 1.15 -5.85 -19.09
N VAL A 249 0.13 -5.50 -19.89
CA VAL A 249 0.02 -5.91 -21.29
C VAL A 249 0.22 -4.62 -22.05
N THR A 250 1.39 -4.46 -22.68
CA THR A 250 1.64 -3.34 -23.58
C THR A 250 0.66 -3.44 -24.74
N SER A 251 -0.24 -2.46 -24.86
CA SER A 251 -0.96 -2.25 -26.12
C SER A 251 0.04 -1.64 -27.09
N PHE A 252 0.31 -2.34 -28.19
CA PHE A 252 1.08 -1.81 -29.32
C PHE A 252 0.24 -0.82 -30.13
#